data_AF-A0A3D3AFE3-F1
#
_entry.id   AF-A0A3D3AFE3-F1
#
_cell.length_a   1.000
_cell.length_b   1.000
_cell.length_c   1.000
_cell.angle_alpha   90.00
_cell.angle_beta   90.00
_cell.angle_gamma   90.00
#
_symmetry.space_group_name_H-M   'P 1'
#
loop_
_entity.id
_entity.type
_entity.pdbx_description
1 polymer ?
#
loop_
_entity_poly.entity_id
_entity_poly.type
_entity_poly.pdbx_seq_one_letter_code
_entity_poly.pdbx_strand_id
1 'polypeptide(L)'
;LLGPQGIGGFLINSEFAKEIKPLIEGGTGSLSESELQPGYLPDKFEAGTLNIPGIYGLNASLKYIKDKGIENIKAIEDDLTKRFLDNINNMDDAVLYGINGTEGRTAVISLDFPKLDNSEVAFVLDRDFGIMTRVGLHCAPSAHKTLGSYPKGTVRFSPGHFLTVKDIDYACQCIYKTLKLLKSE
;
A
#
# COMPACT_ATOMS: atom_id res chain seq x y z
N LEU A 1 7.72 -1.96 0.55
CA LEU A 1 9.18 -2.19 0.51
C LEU A 1 9.84 -2.27 1.89
N LEU A 2 9.09 -2.15 3.01
CA LEU A 2 9.58 -2.38 4.38
C LEU A 2 10.69 -1.44 4.88
N GLY A 3 11.10 -0.45 4.09
CA GLY A 3 12.06 0.58 4.51
C GLY A 3 11.45 1.61 5.47
N PRO A 4 12.31 2.41 6.13
CA PRO A 4 11.89 3.49 7.03
C PRO A 4 11.17 4.60 6.26
N GLN A 5 10.46 5.47 6.99
CA GLN A 5 9.86 6.68 6.43
C GLN A 5 10.94 7.72 6.05
N GLY A 6 10.61 8.63 5.14
CA GLY A 6 11.51 9.73 4.74
C GLY A 6 12.60 9.33 3.72
N ILE A 7 12.47 8.16 3.09
CA ILE A 7 13.32 7.73 1.98
C ILE A 7 12.44 7.15 0.86
N GLY A 8 12.85 7.42 -0.37
CA GLY A 8 12.27 6.88 -1.58
C GLY A 8 13.32 6.85 -2.68
N GLY A 9 12.89 6.60 -3.90
CA GLY A 9 13.76 6.66 -5.07
C GLY A 9 12.94 6.75 -6.34
N PHE A 10 13.60 7.17 -7.41
CA PHE A 10 13.05 7.14 -8.75
C PHE A 10 14.06 6.48 -9.67
N LEU A 11 13.56 5.87 -10.74
CA LEU A 11 14.40 5.32 -11.79
C LEU A 11 14.29 6.25 -12.99
N ILE A 12 15.44 6.61 -13.54
CA ILE A 12 15.53 7.46 -14.72
C ILE A 12 16.51 6.84 -15.69
N ASN A 13 16.15 6.84 -16.97
CA ASN A 13 17.08 6.42 -18.02
C ASN A 13 18.15 7.50 -18.23
N SER A 14 19.34 7.10 -18.65
CA SER A 14 20.49 8.02 -18.75
C SER A 14 20.31 9.11 -19.81
N GLU A 15 19.56 8.86 -20.88
CA GLU A 15 19.33 9.86 -21.93
C GLU A 15 18.39 10.97 -21.45
N PHE A 16 17.28 10.58 -20.83
CA PHE A 16 16.30 11.49 -20.24
C PHE A 16 16.90 12.26 -19.05
N ALA A 17 17.79 11.63 -18.29
CA ALA A 17 18.52 12.32 -17.23
C ALA A 17 19.38 13.48 -17.75
N LYS A 18 19.85 13.46 -19.01
CA LYS A 18 20.58 14.59 -19.60
C LYS A 18 19.67 15.79 -19.87
N GLU A 19 18.43 15.53 -20.26
CA GLU A 19 17.43 16.56 -20.60
C GLU A 19 16.81 17.23 -19.37
N ILE A 20 16.75 16.53 -18.24
CA ILE A 20 16.17 17.06 -17.01
C ILE A 20 17.15 17.95 -16.26
N LYS A 21 16.68 19.13 -15.83
CA LYS A 21 17.40 20.00 -14.89
C LYS A 21 17.10 19.59 -13.44
N PRO A 22 18.08 19.66 -12.53
CA PRO A 22 17.83 19.42 -11.12
C PRO A 22 16.79 20.40 -10.57
N LEU A 23 15.91 19.92 -9.68
CA LEU A 23 14.94 20.77 -8.99
C LEU A 23 15.57 21.48 -7.79
N ILE A 24 16.52 20.80 -7.13
CA ILE A 24 17.23 21.28 -5.94
C ILE A 24 18.72 21.24 -6.28
N GLU A 25 19.42 22.33 -6.02
CA GLU A 25 20.86 22.47 -6.21
C GLU A 25 21.51 22.88 -4.88
N GLY A 26 22.75 22.48 -4.66
CA GLY A 26 23.51 22.81 -3.46
C GLY A 26 24.71 21.89 -3.27
N GLY A 27 25.31 21.93 -2.09
CA GLY A 27 26.44 21.05 -1.79
C GLY A 27 26.02 19.57 -1.83
N THR A 28 26.64 18.78 -2.70
CA THR A 28 26.43 17.32 -2.80
C THR A 28 27.40 16.53 -1.91
N GLY A 29 28.51 17.15 -1.50
CA GLY A 29 29.60 16.48 -0.80
C GLY A 29 30.54 15.66 -1.70
N SER A 30 30.30 15.63 -3.01
CA SER A 30 31.09 14.88 -3.99
C SER A 30 31.99 15.74 -4.88
N LEU A 31 31.58 16.99 -5.16
CA LEU A 31 32.35 17.97 -5.92
C LEU A 31 32.43 19.28 -5.13
N SER A 32 33.09 19.24 -3.97
CA SER A 32 33.13 20.34 -3.00
C SER A 32 33.88 21.58 -3.50
N GLU A 33 34.71 21.44 -4.53
CA GLU A 33 35.44 22.52 -5.18
C GLU A 33 34.59 23.34 -6.17
N SER A 34 33.38 22.84 -6.51
CA SER A 34 32.49 23.47 -7.47
C SER A 34 31.31 24.15 -6.76
N GLU A 35 30.98 25.37 -7.20
CA GLU A 35 29.73 26.05 -6.81
C GLU A 35 28.53 25.55 -7.62
N LEU A 36 28.76 24.81 -8.71
CA LEU A 36 27.73 24.28 -9.59
C LEU A 36 27.35 22.84 -9.22
N GLN A 37 26.06 22.54 -9.32
CA GLN A 37 25.52 21.18 -9.16
C GLN A 37 26.18 20.22 -10.18
N PRO A 38 26.61 19.02 -9.75
CA PRO A 38 27.17 18.02 -10.66
C PRO A 38 26.23 17.62 -11.79
N GLY A 39 26.77 17.42 -13.00
CA GLY A 39 25.99 17.01 -14.17
C GLY A 39 25.78 15.49 -14.30
N TYR A 40 26.41 14.68 -13.45
CA TYR A 40 26.41 13.22 -13.52
C TYR A 40 25.53 12.58 -12.43
N LEU A 41 25.02 11.38 -12.72
CA LEU A 41 24.19 10.63 -11.77
C LEU A 41 25.03 9.88 -10.73
N PRO A 42 24.50 9.65 -9.51
CA PRO A 42 23.19 10.14 -9.01
C PRO A 42 23.21 11.60 -8.52
N ASP A 43 24.40 12.13 -8.24
CA ASP A 43 24.65 13.42 -7.58
C ASP A 43 23.90 14.60 -8.17
N LYS A 44 23.68 14.59 -9.49
CA LYS A 44 22.84 15.57 -10.19
C LYS A 44 21.52 15.81 -9.48
N PHE A 45 20.88 14.79 -8.92
CA PHE A 45 19.57 14.89 -8.29
C PHE A 45 19.58 14.74 -6.76
N GLU A 46 20.76 14.69 -6.14
CA GLU A 46 20.93 14.38 -4.71
C GLU A 46 21.72 15.50 -4.01
N ALA A 47 21.14 16.70 -3.99
CA ALA A 47 21.71 17.84 -3.27
C ALA A 47 21.51 17.73 -1.75
N GLY A 48 22.50 18.19 -0.99
CA GLY A 48 22.48 18.23 0.46
C GLY A 48 22.95 16.94 1.13
N THR A 49 22.95 16.95 2.46
CA THR A 49 23.30 15.76 3.25
C THR A 49 22.23 14.70 3.09
N LEU A 50 22.63 13.54 2.57
CA LEU A 50 21.70 12.44 2.32
C LEU A 50 21.13 11.86 3.62
N ASN A 51 19.92 11.30 3.53
CA ASN A 51 19.31 10.53 4.62
C ASN A 51 20.00 9.17 4.76
N ILE A 52 21.23 9.17 5.28
CA ILE A 52 22.07 7.98 5.43
C ILE A 52 21.34 6.85 6.20
N PRO A 53 20.71 7.10 7.37
CA PRO A 53 19.95 6.05 8.05
C PRO A 53 18.81 5.47 7.20
N GLY A 54 18.11 6.34 6.46
CA GLY A 54 17.07 5.93 5.52
C GLY A 54 17.59 5.04 4.40
N ILE A 55 18.72 5.40 3.79
CA ILE A 55 19.38 4.63 2.73
C ILE A 55 19.80 3.24 3.24
N TYR A 56 20.46 3.16 4.39
CA TYR A 56 20.85 1.87 4.98
C TYR A 56 19.63 1.01 5.34
N GLY A 57 18.58 1.60 5.91
CA GLY A 57 17.34 0.89 6.23
C GLY A 57 16.61 0.37 4.99
N LEU A 58 16.55 1.16 3.93
CA LEU A 58 16.00 0.73 2.64
C LEU A 58 16.85 -0.39 2.03
N ASN A 59 18.18 -0.28 2.05
CA ASN A 59 19.08 -1.33 1.57
C ASN A 59 18.85 -2.67 2.28
N ALA A 60 18.74 -2.65 3.61
CA ALA A 60 18.46 -3.85 4.40
C ALA A 60 17.10 -4.47 4.02
N SER A 61 16.08 -3.64 3.83
CA SER A 61 14.73 -4.08 3.44
C SER A 61 14.70 -4.68 2.04
N LEU A 62 15.43 -4.10 1.09
CA LEU A 62 15.57 -4.64 -0.26
C LEU A 62 16.33 -5.96 -0.29
N LYS A 63 17.38 -6.11 0.54
CA LYS A 63 18.08 -7.40 0.74
C LYS A 63 17.14 -8.46 1.27
N TYR A 64 16.30 -8.13 2.26
CA TYR A 64 15.27 -9.05 2.77
C TYR A 64 14.29 -9.46 1.67
N ILE A 65 13.74 -8.51 0.90
CA ILE A 65 12.80 -8.82 -0.19
C ILE A 65 13.46 -9.72 -1.25
N LYS A 66 14.72 -9.43 -1.59
CA LYS A 66 15.49 -10.23 -2.54
C LYS A 66 15.74 -11.66 -2.04
N ASP A 67 16.06 -11.81 -0.76
CA ASP A 67 16.25 -13.12 -0.10
C ASP A 67 14.95 -13.93 -0.06
N LYS A 68 13.83 -13.28 0.28
CA LYS A 68 12.51 -13.92 0.29
C LYS A 68 11.98 -14.28 -1.11
N GLY A 69 12.43 -13.57 -2.14
CA GLY A 69 11.97 -13.72 -3.52
C GLY A 69 10.65 -12.99 -3.77
N ILE A 70 10.62 -12.15 -4.81
CA ILE A 70 9.42 -11.35 -5.17
C ILE A 70 8.27 -12.27 -5.58
N GLU A 71 8.58 -13.32 -6.33
CA GLU A 71 7.63 -14.32 -6.82
C GLU A 71 7.01 -15.11 -5.66
N ASN A 72 7.82 -15.45 -4.65
CA ASN A 72 7.36 -16.16 -3.47
C ASN A 72 6.48 -15.25 -2.58
N ILE A 73 6.88 -13.99 -2.37
CA ILE A 73 6.04 -12.99 -1.69
C ILE A 73 4.70 -12.85 -2.40
N LYS A 74 4.73 -12.70 -3.74
CA LYS A 74 3.53 -12.58 -4.56
C LYS A 74 2.64 -13.82 -4.45
N ALA A 75 3.20 -15.03 -4.49
CA ALA A 75 2.41 -16.26 -4.39
C ALA A 75 1.64 -16.33 -3.04
N ILE A 76 2.31 -16.02 -1.93
CA ILE A 76 1.67 -15.95 -0.61
C ILE A 76 0.55 -14.91 -0.60
N GLU A 77 0.85 -13.70 -1.09
CA GLU A 77 -0.10 -12.59 -1.15
C GLU A 77 -1.32 -12.90 -2.04
N ASP A 78 -1.12 -13.59 -3.16
CA ASP A 78 -2.18 -14.06 -4.05
C ASP A 78 -3.03 -15.12 -3.34
N ASP A 79 -2.43 -16.11 -2.68
CA ASP A 79 -3.16 -17.17 -1.95
C ASP A 79 -4.03 -16.59 -0.82
N LEU A 80 -3.48 -15.67 -0.03
CA LEU A 80 -4.20 -14.98 1.04
C LEU A 80 -5.34 -14.11 0.49
N THR A 81 -5.09 -13.40 -0.61
CA THR A 81 -6.10 -12.57 -1.28
C THR A 81 -7.21 -13.42 -1.85
N LYS A 82 -6.88 -14.53 -2.52
CA LYS A 82 -7.87 -15.48 -3.05
C LYS A 82 -8.76 -16.02 -1.94
N ARG A 83 -8.16 -16.47 -0.84
CA ARG A 83 -8.91 -16.97 0.32
C ARG A 83 -9.85 -15.91 0.90
N PHE A 84 -9.38 -14.67 1.02
CA PHE A 84 -10.22 -13.57 1.48
C PHE A 84 -11.42 -13.38 0.56
N LEU A 85 -11.17 -13.31 -0.76
CA LEU A 85 -12.22 -13.16 -1.79
C LEU A 85 -13.25 -14.30 -1.75
N ASP A 86 -12.79 -15.54 -1.67
CA ASP A 86 -13.66 -16.72 -1.61
C ASP A 86 -14.57 -16.68 -0.38
N ASN A 87 -14.07 -16.20 0.77
CA ASN A 87 -14.82 -16.10 2.02
C ASN A 87 -15.86 -14.95 2.02
N ILE A 88 -15.59 -13.84 1.33
CA ILE A 88 -16.50 -12.68 1.31
C ILE A 88 -17.58 -12.77 0.24
N ASN A 89 -17.42 -13.62 -0.78
CA ASN A 89 -18.37 -13.71 -1.90
C ASN A 89 -19.81 -14.06 -1.47
N ASN A 90 -20.00 -14.59 -0.26
CA ASN A 90 -21.31 -14.94 0.29
C ASN A 90 -21.90 -13.85 1.21
N MET A 91 -21.34 -12.64 1.22
CA MET A 91 -21.80 -11.53 2.07
C MET A 91 -22.58 -10.52 1.23
N ASP A 92 -23.91 -10.64 1.20
CA ASP A 92 -24.80 -9.76 0.40
C ASP A 92 -24.70 -8.26 0.75
N ASP A 93 -24.20 -7.93 1.93
CA ASP A 93 -24.04 -6.54 2.38
C ASP A 93 -22.65 -5.96 2.10
N ALA A 94 -21.74 -6.77 1.55
CA ALA A 94 -20.40 -6.36 1.17
C ALA A 94 -20.28 -6.24 -0.35
N VAL A 95 -20.00 -5.04 -0.85
CA VAL A 95 -19.74 -4.79 -2.25
C VAL A 95 -18.23 -4.77 -2.48
N LEU A 96 -17.73 -5.72 -3.26
CA LEU A 96 -16.34 -5.77 -3.68
C LEU A 96 -16.10 -4.82 -4.85
N TYR A 97 -15.07 -3.98 -4.73
CA TYR A 97 -14.55 -3.18 -5.85
C TYR A 97 -13.31 -3.80 -6.47
N GLY A 98 -13.26 -3.78 -7.81
CA GLY A 98 -12.16 -4.34 -8.62
C GLY A 98 -12.54 -5.64 -9.32
N ILE A 99 -11.54 -6.37 -9.79
CA ILE A 99 -11.70 -7.62 -10.55
C ILE A 99 -12.06 -8.80 -9.65
N ASN A 100 -12.89 -9.73 -10.10
CA ASN A 100 -13.20 -10.94 -9.32
C ASN A 100 -12.08 -11.97 -9.46
N GLY A 101 -11.08 -11.90 -8.57
CA GLY A 101 -9.93 -12.82 -8.55
C GLY A 101 -8.60 -12.11 -8.30
N THR A 102 -7.51 -12.87 -8.42
CA THR A 102 -6.14 -12.41 -8.14
C THR A 102 -5.31 -12.10 -9.39
N GLU A 103 -5.71 -12.60 -10.56
CA GLU A 103 -5.00 -12.34 -11.81
C GLU A 103 -5.10 -10.86 -12.20
N GLY A 104 -3.97 -10.18 -12.36
CA GLY A 104 -3.95 -8.73 -12.62
C GLY A 104 -4.30 -7.87 -11.40
N ARG A 105 -4.33 -8.46 -10.20
CA ARG A 105 -4.59 -7.77 -8.93
C ARG A 105 -3.32 -7.61 -8.10
N THR A 106 -3.27 -6.58 -7.27
CA THR A 106 -2.39 -6.53 -6.09
C THR A 106 -3.13 -7.12 -4.88
N ALA A 107 -2.41 -7.42 -3.79
CA ALA A 107 -2.99 -7.88 -2.53
C ALA A 107 -3.69 -6.76 -1.75
N VAL A 108 -4.67 -6.14 -2.41
CA VAL A 108 -5.47 -5.04 -1.89
C VAL A 108 -6.92 -5.34 -2.24
N ILE A 109 -7.78 -5.25 -1.23
CA ILE A 109 -9.20 -5.58 -1.32
C ILE A 109 -9.96 -4.39 -0.77
N SER A 110 -10.83 -3.80 -1.60
CA SER A 110 -11.66 -2.66 -1.21
C SER A 110 -13.11 -3.11 -1.13
N LEU A 111 -13.67 -3.06 0.08
CA LEU A 111 -15.08 -3.37 0.34
C LEU A 111 -15.85 -2.11 0.69
N ASP A 112 -17.05 -2.02 0.17
CA ASP A 112 -18.05 -1.05 0.61
C ASP A 112 -19.21 -1.78 1.26
N PHE A 113 -19.81 -1.16 2.28
CA PHE A 113 -20.97 -1.67 2.99
C PHE A 113 -22.10 -0.64 2.86
N PRO A 114 -22.83 -0.59 1.72
CA PRO A 114 -23.66 0.57 1.36
C PRO A 114 -24.79 0.90 2.36
N LYS A 115 -25.22 -0.10 3.14
CA LYS A 115 -26.27 0.03 4.16
C LYS A 115 -25.74 0.52 5.51
N LEU A 116 -24.42 0.64 5.67
CA LEU A 116 -23.73 1.00 6.92
C LEU A 116 -22.78 2.18 6.67
N ASP A 117 -22.23 2.75 7.74
CA ASP A 117 -21.09 3.66 7.65
C ASP A 117 -19.78 2.84 7.66
N ASN A 118 -19.00 2.95 6.59
CA ASN A 118 -17.70 2.27 6.48
C ASN A 118 -16.74 2.64 7.62
N SER A 119 -16.86 3.85 8.18
CA SER A 119 -16.03 4.31 9.31
C SER A 119 -16.39 3.58 10.59
N GLU A 120 -17.68 3.32 10.79
CA GLU A 120 -18.18 2.55 11.92
C GLU A 120 -17.81 1.08 11.78
N VAL A 121 -17.95 0.49 10.59
CA VAL A 121 -17.47 -0.87 10.31
C VAL A 121 -15.98 -1.01 10.63
N ALA A 122 -15.15 -0.07 10.15
CA ALA A 122 -13.72 -0.07 10.42
C ALA A 122 -13.40 0.11 11.92
N PHE A 123 -14.16 0.97 12.61
CA PHE A 123 -13.99 1.22 14.05
C PHE A 123 -14.33 -0.02 14.89
N VAL A 124 -15.45 -0.70 14.59
CA VAL A 124 -15.84 -1.94 15.30
C VAL A 124 -14.83 -3.07 15.03
N LEU A 125 -14.35 -3.19 13.79
CA LEU A 125 -13.28 -4.15 13.45
C LEU A 125 -12.02 -3.95 14.30
N ASP A 126 -11.59 -2.70 14.49
CA ASP A 126 -10.43 -2.37 15.32
C ASP A 126 -10.72 -2.58 16.82
N ARG A 127 -11.78 -1.93 17.33
CA ARG A 127 -12.13 -1.91 18.76
C ARG A 127 -12.42 -3.30 19.33
N ASP A 128 -13.23 -4.10 18.63
CA ASP A 128 -13.77 -5.36 19.20
C ASP A 128 -12.95 -6.58 18.79
N PHE A 129 -12.23 -6.49 17.66
CA PHE A 129 -11.54 -7.63 17.06
C PHE A 129 -10.05 -7.39 16.79
N GLY A 130 -9.54 -6.17 17.01
CA GLY A 130 -8.13 -5.84 16.75
C GLY A 130 -7.74 -5.87 15.26
N ILE A 131 -8.71 -5.75 14.35
CA ILE A 131 -8.48 -5.79 12.90
C ILE A 131 -8.29 -4.37 12.39
N MET A 132 -7.03 -4.00 12.18
CA MET A 132 -6.67 -2.70 11.64
C MET A 132 -6.89 -2.65 10.13
N THR A 133 -7.74 -1.72 9.70
CA THR A 133 -8.02 -1.44 8.28
C THR A 133 -7.79 0.04 7.98
N ARG A 134 -7.98 0.43 6.71
CA ARG A 134 -8.08 1.84 6.33
C ARG A 134 -9.43 2.10 5.69
N VAL A 135 -10.12 3.15 6.14
CA VAL A 135 -11.37 3.62 5.55
C VAL A 135 -11.17 4.93 4.81
N GLY A 136 -11.96 5.15 3.76
CA GLY A 136 -12.04 6.42 3.04
C GLY A 136 -11.65 6.28 1.57
N LEU A 137 -11.08 7.36 1.03
CA LEU A 137 -10.81 7.50 -0.41
C LEU A 137 -9.42 7.00 -0.83
N HIS A 138 -8.56 6.60 0.10
CA HIS A 138 -7.22 6.05 -0.16
C HIS A 138 -6.35 6.91 -1.10
N CYS A 139 -6.47 8.24 -1.01
CA CYS A 139 -5.82 9.19 -1.92
C CYS A 139 -6.21 9.03 -3.41
N ALA A 140 -7.34 8.38 -3.71
CA ALA A 140 -7.82 8.07 -5.06
C ALA A 140 -9.27 8.59 -5.32
N PRO A 141 -9.58 9.88 -5.08
CA PRO A 141 -10.94 10.40 -5.18
C PRO A 141 -11.58 10.20 -6.56
N SER A 142 -10.80 10.34 -7.65
CA SER A 142 -11.31 10.14 -9.01
C SER A 142 -11.72 8.69 -9.25
N ALA A 143 -10.96 7.71 -8.76
CA ALA A 143 -11.34 6.30 -8.85
C ALA A 143 -12.63 6.02 -8.08
N HIS A 144 -12.79 6.57 -6.87
CA HIS A 144 -14.02 6.45 -6.08
C HIS A 144 -15.24 7.08 -6.76
N LYS A 145 -15.07 8.19 -7.51
CA LYS A 145 -16.14 8.77 -8.32
C LYS A 145 -16.55 7.84 -9.46
N THR A 146 -15.59 7.26 -10.18
CA THR A 146 -15.84 6.28 -11.25
C THR A 146 -16.53 5.02 -10.71
N LEU A 147 -16.14 4.58 -9.52
CA LEU A 147 -16.70 3.39 -8.85
C LEU A 147 -18.03 3.66 -8.12
N GLY A 148 -18.47 4.91 -8.00
CA GLY A 148 -19.70 5.28 -7.30
C GLY A 148 -19.62 5.24 -5.77
N SER A 149 -18.44 5.05 -5.17
CA SER A 149 -18.25 5.04 -3.71
C SER A 149 -17.90 6.40 -3.12
N TYR A 150 -17.71 7.45 -3.94
CA TYR A 150 -17.53 8.82 -3.45
C TYR A 150 -18.83 9.38 -2.84
N PRO A 151 -18.78 10.16 -1.74
CA PRO A 151 -17.60 10.64 -1.00
C PRO A 151 -17.15 9.69 0.13
N LYS A 152 -17.93 8.66 0.45
CA LYS A 152 -17.71 7.80 1.62
C LYS A 152 -16.42 6.97 1.52
N GLY A 153 -16.11 6.51 0.32
CA GLY A 153 -14.97 5.63 0.07
C GLY A 153 -15.26 4.18 0.45
N THR A 154 -14.23 3.43 0.80
CA THR A 154 -14.30 1.98 1.07
C THR A 154 -13.48 1.61 2.31
N VAL A 155 -13.73 0.45 2.89
CA VAL A 155 -12.84 -0.20 3.85
C VAL A 155 -11.84 -1.07 3.07
N ARG A 156 -10.55 -0.75 3.21
CA ARG A 156 -9.45 -1.41 2.50
C ARG A 156 -8.72 -2.38 3.42
N PHE A 157 -8.62 -3.61 2.94
CA PHE A 157 -7.78 -4.68 3.48
C PHE A 157 -6.57 -4.86 2.57
N SER A 158 -5.39 -5.06 3.15
CA SER A 158 -4.15 -5.16 2.39
C SER A 158 -3.26 -6.26 2.97
N PRO A 159 -3.56 -7.54 2.67
CA PRO A 159 -2.76 -8.65 3.16
C PRO A 159 -1.32 -8.53 2.68
N GLY A 160 -0.37 -8.74 3.60
CA GLY A 160 1.04 -8.89 3.28
C GLY A 160 1.52 -10.31 3.58
N HIS A 161 2.67 -10.68 3.01
CA HIS A 161 3.29 -12.00 3.20
C HIS A 161 3.71 -12.36 4.64
N PHE A 162 3.50 -11.47 5.61
CA PHE A 162 3.68 -11.75 7.05
C PHE A 162 2.43 -12.38 7.68
N LEU A 163 1.28 -12.25 7.04
CA LEU A 163 0.02 -12.81 7.55
C LEU A 163 -0.10 -14.28 7.23
N THR A 164 -1.01 -14.94 7.93
CA THR A 164 -1.34 -16.34 7.78
C THR A 164 -2.76 -16.51 7.25
N VAL A 165 -3.04 -17.71 6.76
CA VAL A 165 -4.39 -18.18 6.40
C VAL A 165 -5.39 -17.97 7.55
N LYS A 166 -4.94 -18.18 8.80
CA LYS A 166 -5.78 -18.00 10.00
C LYS A 166 -6.15 -16.53 10.22
N ASP A 167 -5.25 -15.61 9.94
CA ASP A 167 -5.51 -14.16 10.07
C ASP A 167 -6.57 -13.72 9.04
N ILE A 168 -6.51 -14.26 7.82
CA ILE A 168 -7.52 -14.00 6.78
C ILE A 168 -8.89 -14.56 7.18
N ASP A 169 -8.94 -15.81 7.65
CA ASP A 169 -10.19 -16.41 8.11
C ASP A 169 -10.80 -15.64 9.28
N TYR A 170 -9.97 -15.27 10.24
CA TYR A 170 -10.38 -14.47 11.38
C TYR A 170 -10.93 -13.11 10.94
N ALA A 171 -10.25 -12.44 10.01
CA ALA A 171 -10.73 -11.17 9.46
C ALA A 171 -12.10 -11.31 8.79
N CYS A 172 -12.29 -12.32 7.92
CA CYS A 172 -13.58 -12.57 7.27
C CYS A 172 -14.69 -12.89 8.28
N GLN A 173 -14.41 -13.70 9.30
CA GLN A 173 -15.39 -14.01 10.36
C GLN A 173 -15.78 -12.77 11.15
N CYS A 174 -14.83 -11.91 11.47
CA CYS A 174 -15.08 -10.68 12.21
C CYS A 174 -15.84 -9.65 11.37
N ILE A 175 -15.58 -9.54 10.06
CA ILE A 175 -16.43 -8.74 9.15
C ILE A 175 -17.89 -9.20 9.27
N TYR A 176 -18.15 -10.50 9.18
CA TYR A 176 -19.51 -11.03 9.31
C TYR A 176 -20.15 -10.71 10.66
N LYS A 177 -19.39 -10.81 11.76
CA LYS A 177 -19.86 -10.44 13.11
C LYS A 177 -20.17 -8.94 13.20
N THR A 178 -19.28 -8.08 12.71
CA THR A 178 -19.48 -6.62 12.67
C THR A 178 -20.75 -6.26 11.92
N LEU A 179 -20.97 -6.85 10.74
CA LEU A 179 -22.18 -6.59 9.96
C LEU A 179 -23.46 -7.02 10.69
N LYS A 180 -23.41 -8.09 11.50
CA LYS A 180 -24.55 -8.50 12.33
C LYS A 180 -24.81 -7.53 13.48
N LEU A 181 -23.75 -7.11 14.19
CA LEU A 181 -23.85 -6.21 15.33
C LEU A 181 -24.47 -4.87 14.91
N LEU A 182 -23.95 -4.27 13.84
CA LEU A 182 -24.42 -2.97 13.34
C LEU A 182 -25.80 -3.00 12.68
N LYS A 183 -26.35 -4.18 12.41
CA LYS A 183 -27.73 -4.35 11.92
C LYS A 183 -28.74 -4.59 13.03
N SER A 184 -28.28 -4.99 14.21
CA SER A 184 -29.14 -5.25 15.37
C SER A 184 -29.38 -4.02 16.24
N GLU A 185 -28.70 -2.91 15.93
CA GLU A 185 -28.90 -1.57 16.51
C GLU A 185 -29.88 -0.76 15.65
#